data_AF-A0A925IBK7-F1
#
_entry.id   AF-A0A925IBK7-F1
#
_cell.length_a   1.000
_cell.length_b   1.000
_cell.length_c   1.000
_cell.angle_alpha   90.00
_cell.angle_beta   90.00
_cell.angle_gamma   90.00
#
_symmetry.space_group_name_H-M   'P 1'
#
loop_
_entity.id
_entity.type
_entity.pdbx_description
1 polymer ?
#
loop_
_entity_poly.entity_id
_entity_poly.type
_entity_poly.pdbx_seq_one_letter_code
_entity_poly.pdbx_strand_id
1 'polypeptide(L)' 'GELGFYLVSDGGRTPYRLHFRRPCFIYYQAYHEMIKGGMLSDAILTMSSMNVIAGELDA' A
#
# COMPACT_ATOMS: atom_id res chain seq x y z
N GLY A 1 -5.37 4.63 5.41
CA GLY A 1 -3.94 4.94 5.31
C GLY A 1 -3.73 6.37 4.85
N GLU A 2 -2.49 6.75 4.57
CA GLU A 2 -2.16 8.08 4.05
C GLU A 2 -1.79 7.96 2.57
N LEU A 3 -2.54 8.66 1.72
CA LEU A 3 -2.28 8.75 0.29
C LEU A 3 -1.41 9.99 0.03
N GLY A 4 -0.23 9.80 -0.53
CA GLY A 4 0.70 10.89 -0.85
C GLY A 4 1.08 10.92 -2.32
N PHE A 5 1.50 12.09 -2.79
CA PHE A 5 1.93 12.31 -4.17
C PHE A 5 3.29 12.99 -4.18
N TYR A 6 4.26 12.37 -4.83
CA TYR A 6 5.55 12.96 -5.11
C TYR A 6 5.60 13.36 -6.58
N LEU A 7 5.57 14.67 -6.82
CA LEU A 7 5.48 15.26 -8.15
C LEU A 7 6.70 16.15 -8.40
N VAL A 8 7.36 15.94 -9.54
CA VAL A 8 8.45 16.78 -10.04
C VAL A 8 8.04 17.33 -11.41
N SER A 9 8.21 18.63 -11.60
CA SER A 9 8.01 19.32 -12.88
C SER A 9 9.33 19.93 -13.35
N ASP A 10 9.62 19.80 -14.64
CA ASP A 10 10.74 20.44 -15.34
C ASP A 10 10.32 21.72 -16.09
N GLY A 11 9.07 22.18 -15.88
CA GLY A 11 8.48 23.33 -16.57
C GLY A 11 7.67 22.97 -17.82
N GLY A 12 7.63 21.69 -18.21
CA GLY A 12 6.78 21.18 -19.30
C GLY A 12 5.28 21.11 -18.95
N ARG A 13 4.47 20.72 -19.94
CA ARG A 13 3.00 20.53 -19.77
C ARG A 13 2.64 19.22 -19.07
N THR A 14 3.59 18.32 -18.91
CA THR A 14 3.43 16.99 -18.31
C THR A 14 4.36 16.84 -17.11
N PRO A 15 3.95 16.07 -16.09
CA PRO A 15 4.82 15.81 -14.94
C PRO A 15 6.10 15.09 -15.39
N TYR A 16 7.26 15.62 -15.01
CA TYR A 16 8.55 14.97 -15.26
C TYR A 16 8.64 13.64 -14.49
N ARG A 17 8.17 13.65 -13.24
CA ARG A 17 8.04 12.44 -12.42
C ARG A 17 6.80 12.53 -11.54
N LEU A 18 6.04 11.45 -11.48
CA LEU A 18 4.92 11.28 -10.58
C LEU A 18 5.06 9.93 -9.86
N HIS A 19 5.06 9.95 -8.54
CA HIS A 19 5.09 8.75 -7.71
C HIS A 19 4.00 8.81 -6.64
N PHE A 20 3.19 7.76 -6.57
CA PHE A 20 2.13 7.63 -5.58
C PHE A 20 2.68 6.93 -4.34
N ARG A 21 2.61 7.58 -3.19
CA ARG A 21 2.77 6.92 -1.89
C ARG A 21 1.44 6.25 -1.57
N ARG A 22 1.36 4.98 -1.94
CA ARG A 22 0.17 4.15 -1.81
C ARG A 22 -0.07 3.84 -0.33
N PRO A 23 -1.29 4.00 0.18
CA PRO A 23 -1.54 3.81 1.60
C PRO A 23 -1.34 2.33 1.95
N CYS A 24 -1.94 1.38 1.22
CA CYS A 24 -1.90 -0.04 1.59
C CYS A 24 -0.51 -0.67 1.57
N PHE A 25 0.36 -0.21 0.68
CA PHE A 25 1.67 -0.81 0.48
C PHE A 25 2.56 -0.77 1.73
N ILE A 26 2.47 0.29 2.53
CA ILE A 26 3.37 0.50 3.67
C ILE A 26 2.99 -0.40 4.86
N TYR A 27 1.71 -0.40 5.27
CA TYR A 27 1.29 -1.20 6.42
C TYR A 27 1.14 -2.69 6.07
N TYR A 28 0.99 -3.05 4.80
CA TYR A 28 1.03 -4.46 4.37
C TYR A 28 2.36 -5.14 4.72
N GLN A 29 3.47 -4.39 4.85
CA GLN A 29 4.77 -4.94 5.27
C GLN A 29 4.71 -5.54 6.68
N ALA A 30 3.85 -5.03 7.56
CA ALA A 30 3.68 -5.54 8.92
C ALA A 30 2.78 -6.79 8.98
N TYR A 31 2.06 -7.13 7.89
CA TYR A 31 1.10 -8.23 7.87
C TYR A 31 1.71 -9.57 8.25
N HIS A 32 2.92 -9.85 7.76
CA HIS A 32 3.62 -11.10 8.06
C HIS A 32 3.86 -11.28 9.57
N GLU A 33 4.25 -10.22 10.28
CA GLU A 33 4.42 -10.28 11.73
C GLU A 33 3.08 -10.42 12.48
N MET A 34 2.00 -9.85 11.93
CA MET A 34 0.67 -9.93 12.55
C MET A 34 0.03 -11.33 12.50
N ILE A 35 0.32 -12.13 11.46
CA ILE A 35 -0.29 -13.45 11.28
C ILE A 35 0.57 -14.61 11.79
N LYS A 36 1.83 -14.35 12.21
CA LYS A 36 2.74 -15.39 12.72
C LYS A 36 2.18 -16.06 13.97
N GLY A 37 2.14 -17.39 13.95
CA GLY A 37 1.67 -18.20 15.07
C GLY A 37 0.14 -18.27 15.22
N GLY A 38 -0.62 -17.60 14.34
CA GLY A 38 -2.07 -17.67 14.30
C GLY A 38 -2.61 -18.80 13.41
N MET A 39 -3.95 -18.94 13.36
CA MET A 39 -4.60 -19.86 12.44
C MET A 39 -4.77 -19.26 11.04
N LEU A 40 -4.93 -20.11 10.02
CA LEU A 40 -5.18 -19.65 8.65
C LEU A 40 -6.46 -18.80 8.54
N SER A 41 -7.48 -19.11 9.35
CA SER A 41 -8.71 -18.30 9.46
C SER A 41 -8.42 -16.86 9.88
N ASP A 42 -7.50 -16.69 10.83
CA ASP A 42 -7.16 -15.39 11.41
C ASP A 42 -6.34 -14.55 10.43
N ALA A 43 -5.57 -15.20 9.54
CA ALA A 43 -4.87 -14.52 8.46
C ALA A 43 -5.86 -13.84 7.50
N ILE A 44 -6.94 -14.53 7.11
CA ILE A 44 -7.98 -13.97 6.22
C ILE A 44 -8.71 -12.80 6.90
N LEU A 45 -9.07 -12.94 8.18
CA LEU A 45 -9.71 -11.89 8.97
C LEU A 45 -8.80 -10.66 9.11
N THR A 46 -7.52 -10.87 9.41
CA THR A 46 -6.52 -9.81 9.56
C THR A 46 -6.31 -9.07 8.24
N MET A 47 -6.20 -9.81 7.13
CA MET A 47 -6.09 -9.21 5.79
C MET A 47 -7.30 -8.34 5.44
N SER A 48 -8.50 -8.85 5.73
CA SER A 48 -9.77 -8.12 5.49
C SER A 48 -9.85 -6.85 6.33
N SER A 49 -9.39 -6.90 7.59
CA SER A 49 -9.39 -5.75 8.51
C SER A 49 -8.44 -4.63 8.06
N MET A 50 -7.39 -4.92 7.29
CA MET A 50 -6.44 -3.91 6.82
C MET A 50 -6.89 -3.18 5.55
N ASN A 51 -8.02 -3.57 4.95
CA ASN A 51 -8.57 -2.99 3.73
C ASN A 51 -7.55 -2.91 2.57
N VAL A 52 -6.84 -4.02 2.34
CA VAL A 52 -5.83 -4.11 1.29
C VAL A 52 -6.49 -4.13 -0.09
N ILE A 53 -6.08 -3.23 -0.97
CA ILE A 53 -6.54 -3.17 -2.36
C ILE A 53 -5.42 -3.66 -3.26
N ALA A 54 -5.66 -4.72 -4.03
CA ALA A 54 -4.63 -5.34 -4.88
C ALA A 54 -4.02 -4.36 -5.89
N GLY A 55 -4.83 -3.46 -6.47
CA GLY A 55 -4.34 -2.43 -7.40
C GLY A 55 -3.43 -1.38 -6.77
N GLU A 56 -3.37 -1.29 -5.44
CA GLU A 56 -2.37 -0.46 -4.74
C GLU A 56 -1.07 -1.22 -4.44
N LEU A 57 -1.03 -2.53 -4.64
CA LEU A 57 0.19 -3.33 -4.48
C LEU A 57 0.90 -3.56 -5.80
N ASP A 58 0.16 -3.48 -6.92
CA ASP A 58 0.66 -3.67 -8.26
C ASP A 58 1.06 -2.31 -8.88
N ALA A 59 2.35 -2.15 -9.18
CA ALA A 59 2.99 -0.89 -9.55
C ALA A 59 4.11 -1.11 -10.56
#